data_AF-A0A374UBX8-F1
#
_entry.id   AF-A0A374UBX8-F1
#
_cell.length_a   1.000
_cell.length_b   1.000
_cell.length_c   1.000
_cell.angle_alpha   90.00
_cell.angle_beta   90.00
_cell.angle_gamma   90.00
#
_symmetry.space_group_name_H-M   'P 1'
#
loop_
_entity.id
_entity.type
_entity.pdbx_description
1 polymer ?
#
loop_
_entity_poly.entity_id
_entity_poly.type
_entity_poly.pdbx_seq_one_letter_code
_entity_poly.pdbx_strand_id
1 'polypeptide(L)'
;MIRWNVSKSNEPINREQAIADLRKLAHICKWATICTAVALALGLLAVIAIELLLILPSLSQGFCLQSVELNAGEGPSLALVGANEQTPLMLVAHDGHTAIGSAMMTCLALAIVLSAYRFFSAIEKAGRPFDLECIRILRQVGHLFLIGGVAVKLLGAIVTGLILSGFGGNFTDALGGQHLDLSMVFAGLIISLIASVFQYGCILQIQDDELL
;
A
#
# COMPACT_ATOMS: atom_id res chain seq x y z
N MET A 1 -50.31 19.84 -13.51
CA MET A 1 -50.10 19.96 -12.04
C MET A 1 -48.77 19.31 -11.72
N ILE A 2 -47.68 20.08 -11.71
CA ILE A 2 -46.34 19.58 -11.42
C ILE A 2 -46.20 19.56 -9.90
N ARG A 3 -46.10 18.36 -9.33
CA ARG A 3 -45.89 18.14 -7.89
C ARG A 3 -44.45 18.55 -7.58
N TRP A 4 -44.26 19.78 -7.13
CA TRP A 4 -43.00 20.19 -6.52
C TRP A 4 -42.74 19.25 -5.34
N ASN A 5 -41.72 18.38 -5.47
CA ASN A 5 -41.10 17.77 -4.31
C ASN A 5 -40.52 18.94 -3.51
N VAL A 6 -41.26 19.39 -2.50
CA VAL A 6 -40.75 20.22 -1.42
C VAL A 6 -39.48 19.53 -0.96
N SER A 7 -38.34 20.13 -1.26
CA SER A 7 -37.06 19.74 -0.70
C SER A 7 -37.28 19.64 0.79
N LYS A 8 -37.15 18.42 1.33
CA LYS A 8 -37.10 18.19 2.78
C LYS A 8 -36.10 19.23 3.29
N SER A 9 -36.61 20.15 4.10
CA SER A 9 -35.91 21.32 4.61
C SER A 9 -34.46 20.98 4.95
N ASN A 10 -33.53 21.88 4.63
CA ASN A 10 -32.23 21.96 5.30
C ASN A 10 -32.50 22.17 6.79
N GLU A 11 -32.87 21.12 7.50
CA GLU A 11 -32.74 21.07 8.94
C GLU A 11 -31.25 21.32 9.21
N PRO A 12 -30.90 22.33 10.04
CA PRO A 12 -29.52 22.55 10.39
C PRO A 12 -29.00 21.24 10.97
N ILE A 13 -28.03 20.63 10.28
CA ILE A 13 -27.35 19.45 10.78
C ILE A 13 -26.90 19.79 12.19
N ASN A 14 -27.48 19.12 13.19
CA ASN A 14 -27.11 19.37 14.57
C ASN A 14 -25.62 19.05 14.70
N ARG A 15 -24.81 20.09 14.95
CA ARG A 15 -23.35 20.02 14.98
C ARG A 15 -22.87 18.92 15.92
N GLU A 16 -23.52 18.76 17.07
CA GLU A 16 -23.19 17.73 18.06
C GLU A 16 -23.46 16.33 17.52
N GLN A 17 -24.59 16.14 16.84
CA GLN A 17 -24.94 14.88 16.20
C GLN A 17 -23.94 14.51 15.09
N ALA A 18 -23.56 15.47 14.24
CA ALA A 18 -22.58 15.25 13.18
C ALA A 18 -21.20 14.90 13.72
N ILE A 19 -20.75 15.53 14.81
CA ILE A 19 -19.48 15.20 15.47
C ILE A 19 -19.55 13.80 16.08
N ALA A 20 -20.66 13.41 16.70
CA ALA A 20 -20.85 12.07 17.26
C ALA A 20 -20.80 11.00 16.17
N ASP A 21 -21.49 11.21 15.05
CA ASP A 21 -21.50 10.29 13.91
C ASP A 21 -20.12 10.19 13.25
N LEU A 22 -19.41 11.31 13.11
CA LEU A 22 -18.03 11.35 12.61
C LEU A 22 -17.08 10.55 13.51
N ARG A 23 -17.14 10.74 14.83
CA ARG A 23 -16.32 9.97 15.78
C ARG A 23 -16.62 8.49 15.72
N LYS A 24 -17.90 8.12 15.60
CA LYS A 24 -18.31 6.71 15.46
C LYS A 24 -17.77 6.11 14.17
N LEU A 25 -17.87 6.82 13.04
CA LEU A 25 -17.30 6.37 11.78
C LEU A 25 -15.77 6.22 11.86
N ALA A 26 -15.09 7.22 12.40
CA ALA A 26 -13.63 7.20 12.59
C ALA A 26 -13.20 6.03 13.49
N HIS A 27 -13.95 5.73 14.54
CA HIS A 27 -13.70 4.57 15.40
C HIS A 27 -13.82 3.24 14.64
N ILE A 28 -14.87 3.08 13.83
CA ILE A 28 -15.05 1.89 12.99
C ILE A 28 -13.91 1.76 11.99
N CYS A 29 -13.57 2.85 11.28
CA CYS A 29 -12.47 2.87 10.32
C CYS A 29 -11.12 2.56 10.99
N LYS A 30 -10.87 3.07 12.20
CA LYS A 30 -9.68 2.76 12.99
C LYS A 30 -9.58 1.25 13.27
N TRP A 31 -10.66 0.61 13.73
CA TRP A 31 -10.67 -0.84 13.94
C TRP A 31 -10.47 -1.61 12.64
N ALA A 32 -11.09 -1.17 11.54
CA ALA A 32 -10.86 -1.76 10.23
C ALA A 32 -9.38 -1.70 9.84
N THR A 33 -8.69 -0.56 10.05
CA THR A 33 -7.25 -0.46 9.77
C THR A 33 -6.39 -1.38 10.65
N ILE A 34 -6.77 -1.58 11.92
CA ILE A 34 -6.10 -2.55 12.80
C ILE A 34 -6.29 -3.97 12.26
N CYS A 35 -7.52 -4.35 11.89
CA CYS A 35 -7.80 -5.65 11.30
C CYS A 35 -7.00 -5.88 10.02
N THR A 36 -6.91 -4.87 9.13
CA THR A 36 -6.08 -4.95 7.92
C THR A 36 -4.60 -5.11 8.25
N ALA A 37 -4.07 -4.37 9.24
CA ALA A 37 -2.68 -4.50 9.66
C ALA A 37 -2.37 -5.91 10.20
N VAL A 38 -3.27 -6.46 11.02
CA VAL A 38 -3.12 -7.83 11.57
C VAL A 38 -3.17 -8.86 10.44
N ALA A 39 -4.11 -8.74 9.49
CA ALA A 39 -4.19 -9.64 8.35
C ALA A 39 -2.92 -9.59 7.49
N LEU A 40 -2.37 -8.40 7.22
CA LEU A 40 -1.10 -8.25 6.51
C LEU A 40 0.06 -8.88 7.27
N ALA A 41 0.15 -8.67 8.58
CA ALA A 41 1.20 -9.26 9.41
C ALA A 41 1.13 -10.80 9.45
N LEU A 42 -0.08 -11.37 9.59
CA LEU A 42 -0.28 -12.82 9.55
C LEU A 42 0.07 -13.40 8.18
N GLY A 43 -0.33 -12.73 7.09
CA GLY A 43 0.04 -13.12 5.73
C GLY A 43 1.55 -13.12 5.52
N LEU A 44 2.24 -12.05 5.94
CA LEU A 44 3.70 -11.97 5.88
C LEU A 44 4.39 -13.07 6.69
N LEU A 45 3.92 -13.33 7.92
CA LEU A 45 4.47 -14.40 8.75
C LEU A 45 4.26 -15.78 8.10
N ALA A 46 3.10 -16.02 7.49
CA ALA A 46 2.84 -17.27 6.78
C ALA A 46 3.78 -17.45 5.59
N VAL A 47 3.98 -16.42 4.76
CA VAL A 47 4.92 -16.46 3.63
C VAL A 47 6.35 -16.70 4.12
N ILE A 48 6.81 -15.98 5.14
CA ILE A 48 8.15 -16.15 5.71
C ILE A 48 8.32 -17.55 6.28
N ALA A 49 7.31 -18.10 6.97
CA ALA A 49 7.37 -19.44 7.54
C ALA A 49 7.45 -20.52 6.46
N ILE A 50 6.66 -20.37 5.38
CA ILE A 50 6.72 -21.29 4.22
C ILE A 50 8.08 -21.21 3.56
N GLU A 51 8.56 -20.01 3.22
CA GLU A 51 9.87 -19.84 2.59
C GLU A 51 10.99 -20.38 3.48
N LEU A 52 10.99 -20.07 4.77
CA LEU A 52 11.98 -20.60 5.69
C LEU A 52 11.95 -22.13 5.75
N LEU A 53 10.76 -22.75 5.80
CA LEU A 53 10.62 -24.20 5.79
C LEU A 53 11.18 -24.83 4.50
N LEU A 54 10.99 -24.16 3.36
CA LEU A 54 11.45 -24.63 2.04
C LEU A 54 12.95 -24.40 1.79
N ILE A 55 13.51 -23.32 2.33
CA ILE A 55 14.91 -22.89 2.14
C ILE A 55 15.85 -23.55 3.16
N LEU A 56 15.36 -23.93 4.34
CA LEU A 56 16.17 -24.52 5.43
C LEU A 56 17.04 -25.73 5.01
N PRO A 57 16.56 -26.70 4.20
CA PRO A 57 17.39 -27.82 3.76
C PRO A 57 18.49 -27.37 2.79
N SER A 58 18.18 -26.45 1.89
CA SER A 58 19.05 -26.00 0.80
C SER A 58 20.13 -24.99 1.24
N LEU A 59 19.90 -24.25 2.35
CA LEU A 59 20.93 -23.42 2.99
C LEU A 59 22.20 -24.21 3.38
N SER A 60 22.06 -25.50 3.68
CA SER A 60 23.18 -26.36 4.07
C SER A 60 24.00 -26.88 2.88
N GLN A 61 23.46 -26.82 1.65
CA GLN A 61 24.03 -27.44 0.45
C GLN A 61 24.46 -26.41 -0.62
N GLY A 62 24.09 -25.14 -0.45
CA GLY A 62 24.38 -24.06 -1.41
C GLY A 62 23.27 -23.87 -2.44
N PHE A 63 23.25 -22.69 -3.07
CA PHE A 63 22.28 -22.30 -4.10
C PHE A 63 22.97 -22.04 -5.44
N CYS A 64 22.31 -22.43 -6.53
CA CYS A 64 22.68 -22.15 -7.91
C CYS A 64 21.56 -21.35 -8.59
N LEU A 65 21.92 -20.41 -9.46
CA LEU A 65 20.94 -19.68 -10.25
C LEU A 65 20.44 -20.57 -11.40
N GLN A 66 19.13 -20.74 -11.55
CA GLN A 66 18.55 -21.52 -12.64
C GLN A 66 17.26 -20.87 -13.15
N SER A 67 17.07 -20.89 -14.47
CA SER A 67 15.78 -20.60 -15.08
C SER A 67 14.85 -21.80 -14.92
N VAL A 68 13.72 -21.60 -14.25
CA VAL A 68 12.71 -22.64 -14.01
C VAL A 68 11.45 -22.28 -14.79
N GLU A 69 10.95 -23.23 -15.57
CA GLU A 69 9.65 -23.12 -16.23
C GLU A 69 8.60 -23.80 -15.33
N LEU A 70 7.78 -22.98 -14.64
CA LEU A 70 6.82 -23.46 -13.64
C LEU A 70 5.59 -24.15 -14.28
N ASN A 71 5.18 -23.70 -15.46
CA ASN A 71 4.13 -24.32 -16.28
C ASN A 71 4.52 -24.25 -17.77
N ALA A 72 4.17 -25.29 -18.53
CA ALA A 72 4.42 -25.34 -19.97
C ALA A 72 3.77 -24.14 -20.68
N GLY A 73 4.59 -23.21 -21.18
CA GLY A 73 4.15 -22.04 -21.93
C GLY A 73 4.06 -20.71 -21.15
N GLU A 74 4.37 -20.66 -19.86
CA GLU A 74 4.39 -19.41 -19.06
C GLU A 74 5.73 -18.65 -19.14
N GLY A 75 6.75 -19.22 -19.80
CA GLY A 75 8.07 -18.61 -19.94
C GLY A 75 8.97 -18.81 -18.72
N PRO A 76 10.28 -18.52 -18.84
CA PRO A 76 11.25 -18.80 -17.80
C PRO A 76 11.13 -17.84 -16.61
N SER A 77 10.98 -18.39 -15.40
CA SER A 77 11.10 -17.69 -14.12
C SER A 77 12.51 -17.86 -13.57
N LEU A 78 13.13 -16.82 -13.00
CA LEU A 78 14.48 -16.91 -12.45
C LEU A 78 14.44 -17.24 -10.97
N ALA A 79 15.09 -18.34 -10.60
CA ALA A 79 15.11 -18.82 -9.24
C ALA A 79 16.49 -19.28 -8.76
N LEU A 80 16.70 -19.17 -7.45
CA LEU A 80 17.81 -19.80 -6.75
C LEU A 80 17.39 -21.23 -6.39
N VAL A 81 18.02 -22.21 -7.02
CA VAL A 81 17.76 -23.64 -6.82
C VAL A 81 18.84 -24.24 -5.94
N GLY A 82 18.43 -24.91 -4.86
CA GLY A 82 19.36 -25.68 -4.03
C GLY A 82 19.68 -27.04 -4.66
N ALA A 83 20.72 -27.72 -4.16
CA ALA A 83 21.21 -28.98 -4.72
C ALA A 83 20.17 -30.13 -4.81
N ASN A 84 19.05 -30.03 -4.10
CA ASN A 84 18.01 -31.06 -4.09
C ASN A 84 16.88 -30.84 -5.13
N GLU A 85 16.99 -29.81 -6.00
CA GLU A 85 16.09 -29.47 -7.14
C GLU A 85 14.58 -29.32 -6.83
N GLN A 86 14.13 -29.62 -5.61
CA GLN A 86 12.71 -29.78 -5.28
C GLN A 86 11.98 -28.47 -4.99
N THR A 87 12.68 -27.38 -4.66
CA THR A 87 12.04 -26.07 -4.40
C THR A 87 12.92 -24.87 -4.80
N PRO A 88 12.64 -24.24 -5.96
CA PRO A 88 13.30 -23.01 -6.40
C PRO A 88 12.83 -21.79 -5.60
N LEU A 89 13.76 -20.99 -5.05
CA LEU A 89 13.46 -19.67 -4.50
C LEU A 89 13.33 -18.66 -5.65
N MET A 90 12.09 -18.29 -5.97
CA MET A 90 11.81 -17.41 -7.11
C MET A 90 12.23 -15.96 -6.84
N LEU A 91 13.17 -15.43 -7.62
CA LEU A 91 13.58 -14.02 -7.54
C LEU A 91 12.79 -13.12 -8.48
N VAL A 92 12.53 -13.60 -9.70
CA VAL A 92 11.76 -12.90 -10.73
C VAL A 92 10.70 -13.85 -11.22
N ALA A 93 9.45 -13.51 -10.97
CA ALA A 93 8.30 -14.24 -11.48
C ALA A 93 8.13 -14.01 -13.00
N HIS A 94 7.38 -14.91 -13.65
CA HIS A 94 7.11 -14.86 -15.09
C HIS A 94 6.44 -13.54 -15.55
N ASP A 95 5.69 -12.89 -14.66
CA ASP A 95 5.02 -11.60 -14.88
C ASP A 95 5.93 -10.39 -14.65
N GLY A 96 7.22 -10.62 -14.38
CA GLY A 96 8.21 -9.59 -14.07
C GLY A 96 8.16 -9.08 -12.63
N HIS A 97 7.29 -9.63 -11.78
CA HIS A 97 7.31 -9.27 -10.36
C HIS A 97 8.54 -9.85 -9.67
N THR A 98 9.28 -8.98 -8.99
CA THR A 98 10.46 -9.40 -8.24
C THR A 98 10.12 -9.63 -6.78
N ALA A 99 10.76 -10.63 -6.15
CA ALA A 99 10.58 -10.91 -4.72
C ALA A 99 10.95 -9.71 -3.83
N ILE A 100 11.97 -8.93 -4.24
CA ILE A 100 12.35 -7.71 -3.53
C ILE A 100 11.32 -6.61 -3.75
N GLY A 101 10.80 -6.47 -4.97
CA GLY A 101 9.72 -5.54 -5.28
C GLY A 101 8.47 -5.84 -4.47
N SER A 102 8.08 -7.12 -4.34
CA SER A 102 6.94 -7.52 -3.51
C SER A 102 7.19 -7.23 -2.03
N ALA A 103 8.38 -7.50 -1.51
CA ALA A 103 8.75 -7.14 -0.14
C ALA A 103 8.65 -5.63 0.10
N MET A 104 9.22 -4.81 -0.77
CA MET A 104 9.13 -3.35 -0.67
C MET A 104 7.67 -2.85 -0.77
N MET A 105 6.86 -3.47 -1.62
CA MET A 105 5.43 -3.18 -1.72
C MET A 105 4.67 -3.51 -0.44
N THR A 106 5.00 -4.62 0.23
CA THR A 106 4.38 -4.96 1.53
C THR A 106 4.78 -3.99 2.65
N CYS A 107 6.05 -3.55 2.69
CA CYS A 107 6.50 -2.50 3.59
C CYS A 107 5.75 -1.18 3.34
N LEU A 108 5.55 -0.82 2.07
CA LEU A 108 4.79 0.37 1.70
C LEU A 108 3.32 0.25 2.11
N ALA A 109 2.69 -0.90 1.86
CA ALA A 109 1.31 -1.16 2.26
C ALA A 109 1.14 -1.03 3.78
N LEU A 110 2.09 -1.55 4.57
CA LEU A 110 2.10 -1.38 6.02
C LEU A 110 2.21 0.09 6.41
N ALA A 111 3.09 0.86 5.78
CA ALA A 111 3.23 2.30 6.03
C ALA A 111 1.93 3.08 5.72
N ILE A 112 1.22 2.72 4.64
CA ILE A 112 -0.08 3.28 4.28
C ILE A 112 -1.12 2.95 5.35
N VAL A 113 -1.22 1.69 5.78
CA VAL A 113 -2.17 1.25 6.81
C VAL A 113 -1.91 1.95 8.15
N LEU A 114 -0.64 2.06 8.57
CA LEU A 114 -0.26 2.80 9.78
C LEU A 114 -0.60 4.29 9.68
N SER A 115 -0.40 4.89 8.51
CA SER A 115 -0.77 6.29 8.27
C SER A 115 -2.29 6.48 8.32
N ALA A 116 -3.07 5.57 7.73
CA ALA A 116 -4.53 5.59 7.81
C ALA A 116 -5.05 5.42 9.25
N TYR A 117 -4.43 4.53 10.03
CA TYR A 117 -4.74 4.40 11.46
C TYR A 117 -4.52 5.71 12.21
N ARG A 118 -3.39 6.38 11.98
CA ARG A 118 -3.10 7.69 12.61
C ARG A 118 -4.12 8.75 12.21
N PHE A 119 -4.53 8.76 10.94
CA PHE A 119 -5.56 9.67 10.43
C PHE A 119 -6.90 9.48 11.16
N PHE A 120 -7.42 8.25 11.20
CA PHE A 120 -8.70 7.98 11.86
C PHE A 120 -8.63 8.18 13.38
N SER A 121 -7.49 7.86 14.01
CA SER A 121 -7.28 8.13 15.42
C SER A 121 -7.28 9.63 15.74
N ALA A 122 -6.68 10.46 14.88
CA ALA A 122 -6.70 11.91 15.04
C ALA A 122 -8.14 12.47 14.93
N ILE A 123 -8.91 11.99 13.95
CA ILE A 123 -10.32 12.38 13.77
C ILE A 123 -11.18 11.97 14.97
N GLU A 124 -11.03 10.75 15.46
CA GLU A 124 -11.79 10.25 16.62
C GLU A 124 -11.52 11.09 17.88
N LYS A 125 -10.24 11.44 18.12
CA LYS A 125 -9.84 12.25 19.28
C LYS A 125 -10.30 13.69 19.17
N ALA A 126 -10.04 14.34 18.03
CA ALA A 126 -10.32 15.76 17.85
C ALA A 126 -11.80 16.03 17.54
N GLY A 127 -12.53 15.07 16.96
CA GLY A 127 -13.90 15.24 16.49
C GLY A 127 -14.03 16.20 15.30
N ARG A 128 -12.92 16.57 14.65
CA ARG A 128 -12.87 17.44 13.48
C ARG A 128 -11.97 16.84 12.40
N PRO A 129 -12.44 16.74 11.15
CA PRO A 129 -11.64 16.20 10.05
C PRO A 129 -10.67 17.23 9.44
N PHE A 130 -10.97 18.52 9.58
CA PHE A 130 -10.20 19.63 9.01
C PHE A 130 -9.15 20.15 9.99
N ASP A 131 -8.27 19.25 10.42
CA ASP A 131 -7.13 19.59 11.26
C ASP A 131 -5.83 19.48 10.46
N LEU A 132 -4.86 20.34 10.79
CA LEU A 132 -3.59 20.40 10.08
C LEU A 132 -2.81 19.08 10.22
N GLU A 133 -2.94 18.36 11.34
CA GLU A 133 -2.39 17.01 11.49
C GLU A 133 -3.03 16.01 10.51
N CYS A 134 -4.37 16.03 10.40
CA CYS A 134 -5.10 15.16 9.48
C CYS A 134 -4.70 15.41 8.02
N ILE A 135 -4.52 16.68 7.63
CA ILE A 135 -4.08 17.06 6.28
C ILE A 135 -2.67 16.55 5.99
N ARG A 136 -1.72 16.70 6.93
CA ARG A 136 -0.35 16.19 6.76
C ARG A 136 -0.35 14.68 6.56
N ILE A 137 -1.10 13.94 7.38
CA ILE A 137 -1.20 12.48 7.27
C ILE A 137 -1.81 12.10 5.92
N LEU A 138 -2.89 12.77 5.49
CA LEU A 138 -3.53 12.46 4.22
C LEU A 138 -2.60 12.73 3.02
N ARG A 139 -1.84 13.83 3.06
CA ARG A 139 -0.79 14.13 2.06
C ARG A 139 0.32 13.08 2.05
N GLN A 140 0.75 12.63 3.23
CA GLN A 140 1.73 11.55 3.36
C GLN A 140 1.20 10.27 2.72
N VAL A 141 -0.06 9.88 2.96
CA VAL A 141 -0.69 8.72 2.32
C VAL A 141 -0.68 8.87 0.80
N GLY A 142 -1.06 10.05 0.27
CA GLY A 142 -1.00 10.33 -1.16
C GLY A 142 0.40 10.14 -1.75
N HIS A 143 1.44 10.67 -1.10
CA HIS A 143 2.82 10.47 -1.52
C HIS A 143 3.27 9.01 -1.46
N LEU A 144 2.87 8.26 -0.44
CA LEU A 144 3.18 6.82 -0.34
C LEU A 144 2.60 6.05 -1.53
N PHE A 145 1.36 6.35 -1.92
CA PHE A 145 0.75 5.76 -3.12
C PHE A 145 1.48 6.13 -4.42
N LEU A 146 1.88 7.40 -4.58
CA LEU A 146 2.66 7.84 -5.74
C LEU A 146 4.03 7.15 -5.82
N ILE A 147 4.75 7.06 -4.69
CA ILE A 147 6.04 6.38 -4.59
C ILE A 147 5.89 4.90 -4.94
N GLY A 148 4.83 4.25 -4.44
CA GLY A 148 4.51 2.86 -4.77
C GLY A 148 4.29 2.63 -6.25
N GLY A 149 3.48 3.47 -6.88
CA GLY A 149 3.13 3.32 -8.29
C GLY A 149 4.27 3.60 -9.26
N VAL A 150 5.27 4.40 -8.87
CA VAL A 150 6.36 4.84 -9.75
C VAL A 150 7.70 4.19 -9.43
N ALA A 151 8.11 4.22 -8.16
CA ALA A 151 9.50 3.95 -7.78
C ALA A 151 9.70 2.54 -7.22
N VAL A 152 8.76 2.00 -6.45
CA VAL A 152 8.98 0.76 -5.70
C VAL A 152 9.23 -0.44 -6.61
N LYS A 153 8.46 -0.60 -7.69
CA LYS A 153 8.68 -1.68 -8.67
C LYS A 153 10.04 -1.58 -9.35
N LEU A 154 10.42 -0.38 -9.79
CA LEU A 154 11.71 -0.13 -10.43
C LEU A 154 12.88 -0.38 -9.48
N LEU A 155 12.80 0.11 -8.25
CA LEU A 155 13.83 -0.12 -7.24
C LEU A 155 13.96 -1.61 -6.90
N GLY A 156 12.83 -2.30 -6.72
CA GLY A 156 12.81 -3.75 -6.53
C GLY A 156 13.50 -4.48 -7.68
N ALA A 157 13.19 -4.12 -8.92
CA ALA A 157 13.83 -4.66 -10.12
C ALA A 157 15.34 -4.39 -10.18
N ILE A 158 15.78 -3.18 -9.86
CA ILE A 158 17.22 -2.81 -9.83
C ILE A 158 17.95 -3.67 -8.79
N VAL A 159 17.42 -3.77 -7.56
CA VAL A 159 18.07 -4.57 -6.51
C VAL A 159 18.08 -6.04 -6.91
N THR A 160 16.99 -6.57 -7.45
CA THR A 160 16.95 -7.96 -7.92
C THR A 160 17.92 -8.21 -9.06
N GLY A 161 18.04 -7.28 -10.02
CA GLY A 161 19.02 -7.35 -11.11
C GLY A 161 20.47 -7.33 -10.61
N LEU A 162 20.77 -6.53 -9.57
CA LEU A 162 22.09 -6.53 -8.93
C LEU A 162 22.40 -7.87 -8.25
N ILE A 163 21.40 -8.47 -7.57
CA ILE A 163 21.55 -9.81 -6.98
C ILE A 163 21.81 -10.84 -8.09
N LEU A 164 20.99 -10.85 -9.15
CA LEU A 164 21.17 -11.77 -10.28
C LEU A 164 22.57 -11.67 -10.89
N SER A 165 23.06 -10.45 -11.13
CA SER A 165 24.41 -10.21 -11.64
C SER A 165 25.50 -10.77 -10.72
N GLY A 166 25.30 -10.74 -9.40
CA GLY A 166 26.21 -11.33 -8.42
C GLY A 166 26.27 -12.86 -8.47
N PHE A 167 25.21 -13.50 -8.95
CA PHE A 167 25.11 -14.96 -9.11
C PHE A 167 25.33 -15.43 -10.57
N GLY A 168 25.79 -14.55 -11.47
CA GLY A 168 26.10 -14.86 -12.87
C GLY A 168 24.91 -14.80 -13.83
N GLY A 169 23.74 -14.32 -13.38
CA GLY A 169 22.58 -14.02 -14.23
C GLY A 169 22.66 -12.64 -14.89
N ASN A 170 21.75 -12.36 -15.84
CA ASN A 170 21.73 -11.08 -16.54
C ASN A 170 20.87 -10.05 -15.78
N PHE A 171 21.40 -8.85 -15.58
CA PHE A 171 20.71 -7.75 -14.89
C PHE A 171 19.38 -7.40 -15.54
N THR A 172 19.32 -7.42 -16.87
CA THR A 172 18.14 -6.98 -17.63
C THR A 172 16.92 -7.87 -17.42
N ASP A 173 17.12 -9.10 -16.94
CA ASP A 173 16.04 -10.07 -16.76
C ASP A 173 15.08 -9.63 -15.65
N ALA A 174 15.56 -8.88 -14.65
CA ALA A 174 14.70 -8.28 -13.61
C ALA A 174 13.98 -7.00 -14.08
N LEU A 175 14.46 -6.35 -15.15
CA LEU A 175 13.87 -5.14 -15.72
C LEU A 175 12.73 -5.42 -16.72
N GLY A 176 12.69 -6.63 -17.27
CA GLY A 176 11.62 -7.07 -18.17
C GLY A 176 10.25 -7.03 -17.45
N GLY A 177 9.25 -6.39 -18.07
CA GLY A 177 7.89 -6.35 -17.54
C GLY A 177 7.60 -5.30 -16.46
N GLN A 178 8.54 -4.41 -16.14
CA GLN A 178 8.29 -3.34 -15.16
C GLN A 178 7.34 -2.27 -15.73
N HIS A 179 6.09 -2.31 -15.29
CA HIS A 179 5.08 -1.31 -15.63
C HIS A 179 4.73 -0.45 -14.41
N LEU A 180 4.48 0.84 -14.67
CA LEU A 180 3.92 1.76 -13.69
C LEU A 180 2.58 1.22 -13.20
N ASP A 181 2.38 1.25 -11.87
CA ASP A 181 1.08 0.92 -11.31
C ASP A 181 0.17 2.14 -11.39
N LEU A 182 -0.46 2.30 -12.55
CA LEU A 182 -1.29 3.46 -12.85
C LEU A 182 -2.42 3.62 -11.84
N SER A 183 -2.93 2.50 -11.30
CA SER A 183 -3.98 2.49 -10.27
C SER A 183 -3.51 3.16 -8.98
N MET A 184 -2.29 2.85 -8.53
CA MET A 184 -1.71 3.45 -7.33
C MET A 184 -1.35 4.92 -7.56
N VAL A 185 -0.83 5.27 -8.74
CA VAL A 185 -0.55 6.66 -9.09
C VAL A 185 -1.84 7.48 -9.05
N PHE A 186 -2.91 6.97 -9.68
CA PHE A 186 -4.20 7.63 -9.70
C PHE A 186 -4.80 7.77 -8.29
N ALA A 187 -4.74 6.72 -7.47
CA ALA A 187 -5.15 6.78 -6.07
C ALA A 187 -4.35 7.84 -5.29
N GLY A 188 -3.03 7.90 -5.47
CA GLY A 188 -2.16 8.90 -4.84
C GLY A 188 -2.51 10.33 -5.24
N LEU A 189 -2.83 10.57 -6.51
CA LEU A 189 -3.29 11.87 -7.01
C LEU A 189 -4.65 12.26 -6.39
N ILE A 190 -5.62 11.35 -6.35
CA ILE A 190 -6.93 11.60 -5.72
C ILE A 190 -6.75 11.96 -4.25
N ILE A 191 -5.98 11.17 -3.50
CA ILE A 191 -5.76 11.40 -2.06
C ILE A 191 -5.06 12.75 -1.83
N SER A 192 -4.08 13.10 -2.67
CA SER A 192 -3.40 14.39 -2.61
C SER A 192 -4.34 15.57 -2.91
N LEU A 193 -5.29 15.39 -3.83
CA LEU A 193 -6.32 16.38 -4.15
C LEU A 193 -7.30 16.53 -2.98
N ILE A 194 -7.74 15.43 -2.36
CA ILE A 194 -8.59 15.48 -1.15
C ILE A 194 -7.86 16.21 -0.01
N ALA A 195 -6.56 15.97 0.18
CA ALA A 195 -5.76 16.69 1.17
C ALA A 195 -5.73 18.21 0.91
N SER A 196 -5.72 18.62 -0.35
CA SER A 196 -5.78 20.05 -0.74
C SER A 196 -7.15 20.66 -0.45
N VAL A 197 -8.23 19.91 -0.70
CA VAL A 197 -9.61 20.32 -0.33
C VAL A 197 -9.74 20.45 1.19
N PHE A 198 -9.18 19.52 1.96
CA PHE A 198 -9.22 19.57 3.42
C PHE A 198 -8.42 20.76 3.96
N GLN A 199 -7.29 21.09 3.33
CA GLN A 199 -6.52 22.29 3.65
C GLN A 199 -7.36 23.56 3.44
N TYR A 200 -8.09 23.64 2.33
CA TYR A 200 -9.00 24.75 2.09
C TYR A 200 -10.13 24.81 3.13
N GLY A 201 -10.71 23.66 3.50
CA GLY A 201 -11.71 23.58 4.56
C GLY A 201 -11.21 24.07 5.93
N CYS A 202 -9.94 23.81 6.26
CA CYS A 202 -9.32 24.32 7.48
C CYS A 202 -9.21 25.85 7.48
N ILE A 203 -8.87 26.47 6.34
CA ILE A 203 -8.82 27.93 6.19
C ILE A 203 -10.22 28.54 6.41
N LEU A 204 -11.26 27.94 5.81
CA LEU A 204 -12.63 28.41 5.99
C LEU A 204 -13.09 28.32 7.45
N GLN A 205 -12.73 27.25 8.17
CA GLN A 205 -13.08 27.13 9.59
C GLN A 205 -12.41 28.22 10.44
N ILE A 206 -11.14 28.54 10.18
CA ILE A 206 -10.44 29.61 10.90
C ILE A 206 -11.11 30.96 10.63
N GLN A 207 -11.49 31.24 9.38
CA GLN A 207 -12.16 32.49 9.02
C GLN A 207 -13.52 32.63 9.71
N ASP A 208 -14.33 31.56 9.77
CA ASP A 208 -15.61 31.58 10.47
C ASP A 208 -15.43 31.79 11.99
N ASP A 209 -14.42 31.16 12.60
CA ASP A 209 -14.13 31.30 14.04
C ASP A 209 -13.60 32.69 14.41
N GLU A 210 -12.94 33.41 13.50
CA GLU A 210 -12.45 34.80 13.71
C GLU A 210 -13.53 35.88 13.49
N LEU A 211 -14.63 35.56 12.81
CA LEU A 211 -15.71 36.49 12.47
C LEU A 211 -16.88 36.48 13.49
N LEU A 212 -16.84 35.60 14.49
CA LEU A 212 -17.81 35.46 15.59
C LEU A 212 -17.28 36.04 16.91
#